data_AF-A0A8S3RJ71-F1
#
_entry.id   AF-A0A8S3RJ71-F1
#
_cell.length_a   1.000
_cell.length_b   1.000
_cell.length_c   1.000
_cell.angle_alpha   90.00
_cell.angle_beta   90.00
_cell.angle_gamma   90.00
#
_symmetry.space_group_name_H-M   'P 1'
#
loop_
_entity.id
_entity.type
_entity.pdbx_description
1 polymer ?
#
loop_
_entity_poly.entity_id
_entity_poly.type
_entity_poly.pdbx_seq_one_letter_code
_entity_poly.pdbx_strand_id
1 'polypeptide(L)'
;MQFWFFQSTVTVDRNIRKLQELMQSLPTYGDQFLNMICNILKEYRDTCNSAYRGIVQIESDEKRVISATWAKDEDISRFLRSLPSWRSLQMSERQDLSKKLCSEEEIRTLNSKEALILISNLSSEAIIPQQEIITDVTQMRTIANVHESLEWFAGRLRQFCELLSARSPNSMNSIELSTRYPPVSDKSLESLKMLVKDFQDLAEICLLLLHLEVRVHCFYFLLPVAKQSNYAGPIDDLDPDSNVLKLNKDLSAMEEMLVQSLQPQKFKYIFESLGFLVSSILMSSIQYLKKINENGIKKMCRNLFAIQQNLTNITMARETDLDHARQYYELLYMNPDDVLSLIVEKGPDYSYTEYVSLFQLYQKSHPHIKPANLDTLLHKLEEVMNKTQNGSSA
;
A
#
# COMPACT_ATOMS: atom_id res chain seq x y z
N MET A 1 3.63 -24.40 -6.17
CA MET A 1 2.33 -23.85 -5.68
C MET A 1 1.74 -22.73 -6.54
N GLN A 2 2.45 -22.17 -7.54
CA GLN A 2 1.90 -21.16 -8.47
C GLN A 2 0.71 -21.69 -9.31
N PHE A 3 0.65 -23.00 -9.56
CA PHE A 3 -0.33 -23.61 -10.45
C PHE A 3 -1.71 -23.87 -9.83
N TRP A 4 -1.84 -24.02 -8.51
CA TRP A 4 -3.06 -24.63 -7.95
C TRP A 4 -4.29 -23.70 -8.00
N PHE A 5 -4.14 -22.42 -7.63
CA PHE A 5 -5.27 -21.47 -7.65
C PHE A 5 -5.69 -21.09 -9.07
N PHE A 6 -4.74 -20.83 -9.95
CA PHE A 6 -5.04 -20.56 -11.36
C PHE A 6 -5.71 -21.77 -12.03
N GLN A 7 -5.16 -22.97 -11.83
CA GLN A 7 -5.75 -24.21 -12.36
C GLN A 7 -7.14 -24.49 -11.77
N SER A 8 -7.36 -24.18 -10.50
CA SER A 8 -8.67 -24.28 -9.85
C SER A 8 -9.67 -23.33 -10.50
N THR A 9 -9.32 -22.04 -10.63
CA THR A 9 -10.16 -21.02 -11.28
C THR A 9 -10.52 -21.41 -12.72
N VAL A 10 -9.53 -21.85 -13.50
CA VAL A 10 -9.73 -22.30 -14.89
C VAL A 10 -10.62 -23.54 -14.95
N THR A 11 -10.48 -24.46 -14.00
CA THR A 11 -11.35 -25.64 -13.92
C THR A 11 -12.79 -25.26 -13.63
N VAL A 12 -13.02 -24.35 -12.67
CA VAL A 12 -14.35 -23.81 -12.36
C VAL A 12 -14.94 -23.09 -13.57
N ASP A 13 -14.18 -22.22 -14.24
CA ASP A 13 -14.61 -21.55 -15.47
C ASP A 13 -15.01 -22.56 -16.57
N ARG A 14 -14.22 -23.62 -16.78
CA ARG A 14 -14.53 -24.65 -17.76
C ARG A 14 -15.84 -25.38 -17.42
N ASN A 15 -16.09 -25.65 -16.14
CA ASN A 15 -17.34 -26.28 -15.71
C ASN A 15 -18.53 -25.34 -15.94
N ILE A 16 -18.37 -24.05 -15.66
CA ILE A 16 -19.40 -23.04 -15.92
C ILE A 16 -19.69 -22.93 -17.42
N ARG A 17 -18.66 -22.90 -18.29
CA ARG A 17 -18.84 -22.88 -19.75
C ARG A 17 -19.64 -24.08 -20.24
N LYS A 18 -19.38 -25.28 -19.73
CA LYS A 18 -20.19 -26.48 -20.07
C LYS A 18 -21.65 -26.30 -19.66
N LEU A 19 -21.92 -25.75 -18.48
CA LEU A 19 -23.29 -25.45 -18.05
C LEU A 19 -23.94 -24.35 -18.90
N GLN A 20 -23.17 -23.37 -19.38
CA GLN A 20 -23.63 -22.36 -20.33
C GLN A 20 -23.99 -22.99 -21.69
N GLU A 21 -23.17 -23.90 -22.22
CA GLU A 21 -23.48 -24.64 -23.45
C GLU A 21 -24.75 -25.48 -23.29
N LEU A 22 -24.90 -26.18 -22.16
CA LEU A 22 -26.12 -26.93 -21.84
C LEU A 22 -27.33 -26.01 -21.76
N MET A 23 -27.20 -24.85 -21.14
CA MET A 23 -28.24 -23.82 -21.05
C MET A 23 -28.69 -23.30 -22.42
N GLN A 24 -27.78 -23.21 -23.40
CA GLN A 24 -28.12 -22.86 -24.79
C GLN A 24 -28.84 -24.01 -25.50
N SER A 25 -28.35 -25.24 -25.33
CA SER A 25 -28.91 -26.43 -25.98
C SER A 25 -30.27 -26.85 -25.43
N LEU A 26 -30.56 -26.52 -24.16
CA LEU A 26 -31.77 -26.92 -23.43
C LEU A 26 -32.45 -25.71 -22.76
N PRO A 27 -33.08 -24.80 -23.55
CA PRO A 27 -33.59 -23.52 -23.07
C PRO A 27 -34.63 -23.62 -21.94
N THR A 28 -35.45 -24.68 -21.96
CA THR A 28 -36.51 -24.92 -20.95
C THR A 28 -35.95 -25.07 -19.53
N TYR A 29 -34.71 -25.51 -19.40
CA TYR A 29 -34.04 -25.75 -18.12
C TYR A 29 -33.07 -24.61 -17.74
N GLY A 30 -33.10 -23.48 -18.45
CA GLY A 30 -32.10 -22.42 -18.30
C GLY A 30 -31.95 -21.87 -16.88
N ASP A 31 -33.05 -21.74 -16.15
CA ASP A 31 -33.01 -21.31 -14.74
C ASP A 31 -32.35 -22.35 -13.82
N GLN A 32 -32.56 -23.64 -14.08
CA GLN A 32 -31.93 -24.72 -13.33
C GLN A 32 -30.41 -24.72 -13.55
N PHE A 33 -29.96 -24.56 -14.79
CA PHE A 33 -28.53 -24.46 -15.09
C PHE A 33 -27.89 -23.22 -14.47
N LEU A 34 -28.58 -22.07 -14.49
CA LEU A 34 -28.10 -20.86 -13.82
C LEU A 34 -27.99 -21.07 -12.30
N ASN A 35 -28.96 -21.73 -11.68
CA ASN A 35 -28.89 -22.08 -10.25
C ASN A 35 -27.73 -23.03 -9.93
N MET A 36 -27.45 -24.01 -10.79
CA MET A 36 -26.27 -24.88 -10.67
C MET A 36 -24.97 -24.07 -10.78
N ILE A 37 -24.87 -23.15 -11.74
CA ILE A 37 -23.73 -22.23 -11.87
C ILE A 37 -23.56 -21.42 -10.58
N CYS A 38 -24.62 -20.81 -10.06
CA CYS A 38 -24.57 -20.04 -8.81
C CYS A 38 -24.12 -20.88 -7.61
N ASN A 39 -24.49 -22.15 -7.53
CA ASN A 39 -24.05 -23.03 -6.44
C ASN A 39 -22.55 -23.35 -6.53
N ILE A 40 -22.05 -23.69 -7.72
CA ILE A 40 -20.61 -23.89 -7.96
C ILE A 40 -19.83 -22.63 -7.60
N LEU A 41 -20.34 -21.46 -7.98
CA LEU A 41 -19.72 -20.18 -7.68
C LEU A 41 -19.68 -19.87 -6.18
N LYS A 42 -20.73 -20.21 -5.42
CA LYS A 42 -20.75 -20.04 -3.96
C LYS A 42 -19.67 -20.90 -3.29
N GLU A 43 -19.60 -22.18 -3.64
CA GLU A 43 -18.58 -23.10 -3.11
C GLU A 43 -17.16 -22.61 -3.44
N TYR A 44 -16.96 -22.11 -4.66
CA TYR A 44 -15.68 -21.56 -5.08
C TYR A 44 -15.32 -20.27 -4.32
N ARG A 45 -16.29 -19.37 -4.14
CA ARG A 45 -16.12 -18.15 -3.33
C ARG A 45 -15.73 -18.48 -1.89
N ASP A 46 -16.36 -19.47 -1.28
CA ASP A 46 -16.07 -19.88 0.09
C ASP A 46 -14.67 -20.50 0.21
N THR A 47 -14.24 -21.25 -0.81
CA THR A 47 -12.87 -21.77 -0.94
C THR A 47 -11.84 -20.64 -1.03
N CYS A 48 -12.10 -19.63 -1.87
CA CYS A 48 -11.20 -18.47 -2.02
C CYS A 48 -11.11 -17.65 -0.72
N ASN A 49 -12.25 -17.42 -0.06
CA ASN A 49 -12.27 -16.74 1.23
C ASN A 49 -11.52 -17.51 2.31
N SER A 50 -11.63 -18.84 2.33
CA SER A 50 -10.91 -19.70 3.28
C SER A 50 -9.40 -19.63 3.04
N ALA A 51 -8.97 -19.62 1.78
CA ALA A 51 -7.56 -19.46 1.42
C ALA A 51 -6.99 -18.11 1.82
N TYR A 52 -7.73 -17.03 1.57
CA TYR A 52 -7.37 -15.69 2.02
C TYR A 52 -7.28 -15.63 3.55
N ARG A 53 -8.31 -16.12 4.26
CA ARG A 53 -8.36 -16.16 5.73
C ARG A 53 -7.21 -16.94 6.34
N GLY A 54 -6.87 -18.09 5.76
CA GLY A 54 -5.77 -18.92 6.23
C GLY A 54 -4.39 -18.27 6.17
N ILE A 55 -4.24 -17.17 5.41
CA ILE A 55 -3.00 -16.38 5.36
C ILE A 55 -3.06 -15.20 6.34
N VAL A 56 -4.22 -14.56 6.48
CA VAL A 56 -4.32 -13.28 7.21
C VAL A 56 -4.73 -13.39 8.68
N GLN A 57 -5.25 -14.53 9.13
CA GLN A 57 -5.65 -14.76 10.52
C GLN A 57 -4.48 -15.28 11.37
N ILE A 58 -4.38 -14.80 12.61
CA ILE A 58 -3.32 -15.17 13.56
C ILE A 58 -3.95 -16.01 14.67
N GLU A 59 -3.83 -17.34 14.61
CA GLU A 59 -4.18 -18.39 15.61
C GLU A 59 -5.59 -18.34 16.29
N SER A 60 -6.12 -17.16 16.65
CA SER A 60 -7.50 -16.89 17.09
C SER A 60 -8.28 -16.10 16.03
N ASP A 61 -9.60 -16.29 15.98
CA ASP A 61 -10.48 -15.68 14.96
C ASP A 61 -10.51 -14.14 14.97
N GLU A 62 -10.07 -13.51 16.08
CA GLU A 62 -10.10 -12.06 16.27
C GLU A 62 -8.84 -11.35 15.79
N LYS A 63 -7.66 -11.99 15.84
CA LYS A 63 -6.40 -11.34 15.49
C LYS A 63 -6.03 -11.59 14.03
N ARG A 64 -5.59 -10.53 13.35
CA ARG A 64 -5.19 -10.53 11.94
C ARG A 64 -3.90 -9.76 11.77
N VAL A 65 -3.19 -10.05 10.69
CA VAL A 65 -2.08 -9.21 10.26
C VAL A 65 -2.55 -7.77 10.06
N ILE A 66 -1.66 -6.80 10.31
CA ILE A 66 -2.01 -5.37 10.31
C ILE A 66 -2.56 -4.94 8.94
N SER A 67 -1.90 -5.37 7.86
CA SER A 67 -2.32 -5.07 6.48
C SER A 67 -3.75 -5.52 6.18
N ALA A 68 -4.18 -6.69 6.68
CA ALA A 68 -5.53 -7.22 6.49
C ALA A 68 -6.57 -6.48 7.32
N THR A 69 -6.17 -5.91 8.46
CA THR A 69 -7.02 -5.03 9.27
C THR A 69 -7.21 -3.70 8.55
N TRP A 70 -6.13 -3.09 8.05
CA TRP A 70 -6.17 -1.84 7.28
C TRP A 70 -6.90 -1.99 5.93
N ALA A 71 -6.74 -3.11 5.23
CA ALA A 71 -7.45 -3.38 3.98
C ALA A 71 -8.96 -3.59 4.15
N LYS A 72 -9.43 -3.79 5.39
CA LYS A 72 -10.85 -3.88 5.75
C LYS A 72 -11.38 -2.63 6.45
N ASP A 73 -10.49 -1.75 6.88
CA ASP A 73 -10.86 -0.44 7.41
C ASP A 73 -11.49 0.40 6.29
N GLU A 74 -12.72 0.87 6.51
CA GLU A 74 -13.49 1.56 5.47
C GLU A 74 -12.84 2.89 5.07
N ASP A 75 -12.23 3.61 6.00
CA ASP A 75 -11.67 4.94 5.75
C ASP A 75 -10.33 4.81 5.00
N ILE A 76 -9.44 3.93 5.45
CA ILE A 76 -8.18 3.62 4.76
C ILE A 76 -8.47 3.08 3.36
N SER A 77 -9.37 2.10 3.25
CA SER A 77 -9.71 1.48 1.97
C SER A 77 -10.33 2.49 1.01
N ARG A 78 -11.25 3.34 1.48
CA ARG A 78 -11.86 4.40 0.66
C ARG A 78 -10.83 5.41 0.20
N PHE A 79 -9.91 5.81 1.07
CA PHE A 79 -8.82 6.72 0.73
C PHE A 79 -7.93 6.13 -0.36
N LEU A 80 -7.38 4.92 -0.17
CA LEU A 80 -6.48 4.28 -1.13
C LEU A 80 -7.17 4.04 -2.48
N ARG A 81 -8.43 3.62 -2.48
CA ARG A 81 -9.23 3.42 -3.70
C ARG A 81 -9.56 4.73 -4.42
N SER A 82 -9.49 5.86 -3.73
CA SER A 82 -9.70 7.19 -4.32
C SER A 82 -8.48 7.72 -5.06
N LEU A 83 -7.30 7.13 -4.82
CA LEU A 83 -6.05 7.59 -5.40
C LEU A 83 -6.02 7.40 -6.93
N PRO A 84 -5.37 8.32 -7.68
CA PRO A 84 -5.24 8.19 -9.12
C PRO A 84 -4.58 6.88 -9.55
N SER A 85 -3.60 6.39 -8.80
CA SER A 85 -2.91 5.14 -9.10
C SER A 85 -3.85 3.95 -9.05
N TRP A 86 -4.67 3.82 -8.00
CA TRP A 86 -5.71 2.79 -7.93
C TRP A 86 -6.72 2.90 -9.08
N ARG A 87 -7.25 4.10 -9.33
CA ARG A 87 -8.24 4.32 -10.40
C ARG A 87 -7.70 3.95 -11.78
N SER A 88 -6.41 4.19 -12.02
CA SER A 88 -5.75 3.85 -13.28
C SER A 88 -5.74 2.34 -13.55
N LEU A 89 -5.64 1.50 -12.50
CA LEU A 89 -5.67 0.04 -12.62
C LEU A 89 -7.03 -0.47 -13.10
N GLN A 90 -8.12 0.17 -12.67
CA GLN A 90 -9.49 -0.23 -13.00
C GLN A 90 -9.88 0.10 -14.46
N MET A 91 -9.20 1.06 -15.09
CA MET A 91 -9.53 1.55 -16.43
C MET A 91 -8.83 0.80 -17.57
N SER A 92 -7.98 -0.19 -17.27
CA SER A 92 -7.19 -0.93 -18.27
C SER A 92 -8.02 -1.71 -19.32
N GLU A 93 -9.35 -1.82 -19.16
CA GLU A 93 -10.25 -2.39 -20.18
C GLU A 93 -10.92 -1.37 -21.11
N ARG A 94 -10.84 -0.05 -20.85
CA ARG A 94 -11.56 0.97 -21.63
C ARG A 94 -10.69 2.17 -21.99
N GLN A 95 -10.07 2.11 -23.17
CA GLN A 95 -9.63 3.24 -24.00
C GLN A 95 -8.63 4.24 -23.40
N ASP A 96 -7.60 4.52 -24.21
CA ASP A 96 -6.54 5.52 -24.10
C ASP A 96 -7.00 7.00 -24.05
N LEU A 97 -8.11 7.33 -23.39
CA LEU A 97 -8.65 8.69 -23.33
C LEU A 97 -8.94 9.14 -21.89
N SER A 98 -7.87 9.34 -21.13
CA SER A 98 -7.60 10.57 -20.35
C SER A 98 -6.53 10.28 -19.30
N LYS A 99 -5.25 10.39 -19.68
CA LYS A 99 -4.21 10.71 -18.70
C LYS A 99 -4.50 12.12 -18.19
N LYS A 100 -5.43 12.25 -17.23
CA LYS A 100 -5.46 13.42 -16.35
C LYS A 100 -4.21 13.26 -15.49
N LEU A 101 -3.09 13.76 -15.99
CA LEU A 101 -1.80 13.74 -15.30
C LEU A 101 -2.01 14.51 -14.00
N CYS A 102 -2.10 13.78 -12.89
CA CYS A 102 -1.96 14.36 -11.57
C CYS A 102 -0.61 15.09 -11.56
N SER A 103 -0.57 16.34 -11.09
CA SER A 103 0.70 17.06 -11.04
C SER A 103 1.66 16.35 -10.08
N GLU A 104 2.97 16.54 -10.25
CA GLU A 104 3.95 15.95 -9.31
C GLU A 104 3.71 16.43 -7.87
N GLU A 105 3.28 17.69 -7.72
CA GLU A 105 2.91 18.27 -6.43
C GLU A 105 1.67 17.60 -5.83
N GLU A 106 0.62 17.36 -6.63
CA GLU A 106 -0.56 16.62 -6.18
C GLU A 106 -0.17 15.20 -5.73
N ILE A 107 0.64 14.48 -6.51
CA ILE A 107 1.15 13.15 -6.14
C ILE A 107 1.89 13.20 -4.80
N ARG A 108 2.76 14.19 -4.61
CA ARG A 108 3.50 14.36 -3.35
C ARG A 108 2.56 14.64 -2.17
N THR A 109 1.52 15.46 -2.35
CA THR A 109 0.52 15.69 -1.30
C THR A 109 -0.28 14.44 -0.95
N LEU A 110 -0.56 13.57 -1.93
CA LEU A 110 -1.26 12.31 -1.70
C LEU A 110 -0.37 11.30 -0.96
N ASN A 111 0.89 11.16 -1.37
CA ASN A 111 1.87 10.33 -0.68
C ASN A 111 2.07 10.80 0.77
N SER A 112 2.08 12.13 1.00
CA SER A 112 2.12 12.71 2.34
C SER A 112 0.91 12.32 3.19
N LYS A 113 -0.30 12.44 2.64
CA LYS A 113 -1.53 12.02 3.34
C LYS A 113 -1.53 10.53 3.66
N GLU A 114 -1.11 9.70 2.71
CA GLU A 114 -0.99 8.26 2.89
C GLU A 114 -0.03 7.93 4.04
N ALA A 115 1.20 8.47 3.99
CA ALA A 115 2.20 8.24 5.03
C ALA A 115 1.70 8.70 6.41
N LEU A 116 1.04 9.86 6.50
CA LEU A 116 0.46 10.37 7.75
C LEU A 116 -0.63 9.45 8.31
N ILE A 117 -1.53 8.93 7.47
CA ILE A 117 -2.58 8.00 7.90
C ILE A 117 -1.95 6.72 8.45
N LEU A 118 -0.95 6.15 7.77
CA LEU A 118 -0.32 4.91 8.20
C LEU A 118 0.54 5.08 9.45
N ILE A 119 1.33 6.16 9.52
CA ILE A 119 2.14 6.50 10.70
C ILE A 119 1.25 6.73 11.92
N SER A 120 0.13 7.46 11.78
CA SER A 120 -0.75 7.76 12.91
C SER A 120 -1.53 6.55 13.44
N ASN A 121 -1.88 5.60 12.56
CA ASN A 121 -2.53 4.34 12.95
C ASN A 121 -1.59 3.39 13.70
N LEU A 122 -0.29 3.48 13.48
CA LEU A 122 0.70 2.76 14.28
C LEU A 122 1.01 3.58 15.55
N SER A 123 0.27 3.28 16.62
CA SER A 123 0.48 3.89 17.94
C SER A 123 1.98 3.96 18.30
N SER A 124 2.46 5.17 18.59
CA SER A 124 3.89 5.56 18.56
C SER A 124 4.85 4.78 19.47
N GLU A 125 4.38 3.90 20.36
CA GLU A 125 5.22 3.26 21.37
C GLU A 125 5.54 1.79 21.08
N ALA A 126 4.61 1.01 20.54
CA ALA A 126 4.82 -0.43 20.34
C ALA A 126 5.67 -0.74 19.10
N ILE A 127 6.51 -1.77 19.20
CA ILE A 127 7.16 -2.39 18.05
C ILE A 127 6.20 -3.43 17.50
N ILE A 128 6.07 -3.47 16.18
CA ILE A 128 5.20 -4.45 15.51
C ILE A 128 5.74 -5.86 15.78
N PRO A 129 4.93 -6.78 16.34
CA PRO A 129 5.36 -8.15 16.54
C PRO A 129 5.40 -8.91 15.21
N GLN A 130 6.30 -9.89 15.10
CA GLN A 130 6.50 -10.63 13.84
C GLN A 130 5.26 -11.42 13.40
N GLN A 131 4.39 -11.82 14.32
CA GLN A 131 3.15 -12.53 14.02
C GLN A 131 2.11 -11.64 13.32
N GLU A 132 2.23 -10.32 13.42
CA GLU A 132 1.31 -9.36 12.84
C GLU A 132 1.66 -8.96 11.39
N ILE A 133 2.69 -9.60 10.81
CA ILE A 133 3.13 -9.43 9.42
C ILE A 133 3.22 -10.78 8.71
N ILE A 134 3.06 -10.76 7.39
CA ILE A 134 3.24 -11.91 6.50
C ILE A 134 4.73 -12.03 6.20
N THR A 135 5.40 -12.97 6.87
CA THR A 135 6.85 -13.20 6.70
C THR A 135 7.19 -14.16 5.56
N ASP A 136 6.25 -15.00 5.15
CA ASP A 136 6.45 -15.95 4.06
C ASP A 136 6.04 -15.34 2.71
N VAL A 137 7.03 -15.01 1.88
CA VAL A 137 6.82 -14.47 0.54
C VAL A 137 6.02 -15.40 -0.38
N THR A 138 5.96 -16.70 -0.09
CA THR A 138 5.12 -17.64 -0.84
C THR A 138 3.62 -17.46 -0.52
N GLN A 139 3.29 -16.99 0.67
CA GLN A 139 1.92 -16.58 1.03
C GLN A 139 1.54 -15.29 0.28
N MET A 140 2.45 -14.32 0.18
CA MET A 140 2.21 -13.10 -0.62
C MET A 140 2.00 -13.44 -2.11
N ARG A 141 2.80 -14.35 -2.67
CA ARG A 141 2.56 -14.91 -4.02
C ARG A 141 1.19 -15.57 -4.13
N THR A 142 0.74 -16.29 -3.11
CA THR A 142 -0.59 -16.91 -3.11
C THR A 142 -1.68 -15.85 -3.17
N ILE A 143 -1.57 -14.77 -2.38
CA ILE A 143 -2.50 -13.63 -2.43
C ILE A 143 -2.50 -12.94 -3.80
N ALA A 144 -1.32 -12.73 -4.39
CA ALA A 144 -1.19 -12.17 -5.75
C ALA A 144 -1.89 -13.04 -6.80
N ASN A 145 -1.71 -14.36 -6.73
CA ASN A 145 -2.38 -15.29 -7.64
C ASN A 145 -3.89 -15.33 -7.44
N VAL A 146 -4.37 -15.24 -6.19
CA VAL A 146 -5.80 -15.12 -5.88
C VAL A 146 -6.35 -13.83 -6.49
N HIS A 147 -5.67 -12.71 -6.34
CA HIS A 147 -6.04 -11.44 -6.95
C HIS A 147 -6.19 -11.54 -8.47
N GLU A 148 -5.13 -11.95 -9.20
CA GLU A 148 -5.17 -12.03 -10.67
C GLU A 148 -6.24 -13.01 -11.16
N SER A 149 -6.38 -14.16 -10.48
CA SER A 149 -7.36 -15.17 -10.86
C SER A 149 -8.79 -14.68 -10.67
N LEU A 150 -9.08 -14.03 -9.53
CA LEU A 150 -10.41 -13.55 -9.21
C LEU A 150 -10.83 -12.33 -10.01
N GLU A 151 -9.91 -11.40 -10.28
CA GLU A 151 -10.18 -10.24 -11.14
C GLU A 151 -10.55 -10.70 -12.56
N TRP A 152 -9.74 -11.57 -13.15
CA TRP A 152 -10.04 -12.16 -14.45
C TRP A 152 -11.38 -12.90 -14.45
N PHE A 153 -11.61 -13.74 -13.43
CA PHE A 153 -12.82 -14.54 -13.34
C PHE A 153 -14.08 -13.68 -13.16
N ALA A 154 -14.01 -12.64 -12.33
CA ALA A 154 -15.09 -11.68 -12.14
C ALA A 154 -15.41 -10.94 -13.45
N GLY A 155 -14.38 -10.48 -14.20
CA GLY A 155 -14.56 -9.86 -15.51
C GLY A 155 -15.30 -10.77 -16.50
N ARG A 156 -14.96 -12.07 -16.52
CA ARG A 156 -15.62 -13.05 -17.37
C ARG A 156 -17.05 -13.38 -16.96
N LEU A 157 -17.33 -13.48 -15.67
CA LEU A 157 -18.69 -13.65 -15.19
C LEU A 157 -19.54 -12.40 -15.43
N ARG A 158 -18.96 -11.20 -15.37
CA ARG A 158 -19.63 -9.94 -15.72
C ARG A 158 -20.07 -9.93 -17.18
N GLN A 159 -19.19 -10.33 -18.10
CA GLN A 159 -19.55 -10.51 -19.52
C GLN A 159 -20.68 -11.54 -19.68
N PHE A 160 -20.66 -12.63 -18.91
CA PHE A 160 -21.75 -13.60 -18.92
C PHE A 160 -23.07 -12.99 -18.43
N CYS A 161 -23.06 -12.21 -17.35
CA CYS A 161 -24.24 -11.50 -16.85
C CYS A 161 -24.87 -10.58 -17.91
N GLU A 162 -24.05 -9.88 -18.69
CA GLU A 162 -24.51 -8.97 -19.77
C GLU A 162 -25.20 -9.72 -20.92
N LEU A 163 -24.89 -11.00 -21.11
CA LEU A 163 -25.53 -11.86 -22.11
C LEU A 163 -26.85 -12.48 -21.63
N LEU A 164 -27.20 -12.33 -20.35
CA LEU A 164 -28.43 -12.85 -19.78
C LEU A 164 -29.53 -11.79 -19.78
N SER A 165 -30.78 -12.21 -19.93
CA SER A 165 -31.95 -11.33 -19.81
C SER A 165 -32.89 -11.80 -18.72
N ALA A 166 -33.39 -10.83 -17.95
CA ALA A 166 -34.45 -11.00 -16.97
C ALA A 166 -35.76 -11.44 -17.64
N ARG A 167 -36.49 -12.37 -17.02
CA ARG A 167 -37.82 -12.79 -17.48
C ARG A 167 -38.84 -11.71 -17.15
N SER A 168 -39.02 -10.75 -18.06
CA SER A 168 -40.00 -9.66 -17.88
C SER A 168 -41.44 -10.16 -18.08
N PRO A 169 -42.38 -9.88 -17.14
CA PRO A 169 -43.78 -10.23 -17.30
C PRO A 169 -44.54 -9.38 -18.34
N ASN A 170 -43.95 -8.27 -18.83
CA ASN A 170 -44.63 -7.29 -19.70
C ASN A 170 -44.07 -7.14 -21.13
N SER A 171 -43.11 -7.97 -21.56
CA SER A 171 -42.57 -7.84 -22.92
C SER A 171 -43.33 -8.69 -23.93
N MET A 172 -44.49 -8.18 -24.38
CA MET A 172 -45.21 -8.76 -25.53
C MET A 172 -44.70 -8.21 -26.87
N ASN A 173 -43.69 -7.31 -26.89
CA ASN A 173 -43.24 -6.63 -28.11
C ASN A 173 -41.77 -6.12 -28.09
N SER A 174 -40.84 -6.71 -27.34
CA SER A 174 -39.42 -6.42 -27.57
C SER A 174 -38.87 -7.34 -28.65
N ILE A 175 -38.66 -6.76 -29.83
CA ILE A 175 -37.83 -7.20 -30.96
C ILE A 175 -36.78 -8.23 -30.50
N GLU A 176 -36.69 -9.33 -31.27
CA GLU A 176 -35.68 -10.39 -31.21
C GLU A 176 -34.25 -9.82 -31.19
N LEU A 177 -33.81 -9.25 -30.07
CA LEU A 177 -32.40 -9.33 -29.73
C LEU A 177 -32.16 -10.81 -29.53
N SER A 178 -31.37 -11.40 -30.41
CA SER A 178 -30.92 -12.78 -30.34
C SER A 178 -30.07 -12.97 -29.09
N THR A 179 -30.70 -12.99 -27.92
CA THR A 179 -30.03 -13.28 -26.66
C THR A 179 -29.61 -14.72 -26.75
N ARG A 180 -28.29 -14.96 -26.72
CA ARG A 180 -27.68 -16.30 -26.82
C ARG A 180 -28.27 -17.28 -25.79
N TYR A 181 -28.87 -16.78 -24.72
CA TYR A 181 -29.42 -17.55 -23.61
C TYR A 181 -30.92 -17.28 -23.39
N PRO A 182 -31.68 -18.27 -22.89
CA PRO A 182 -33.09 -18.08 -22.53
C PRO A 182 -33.27 -17.06 -21.39
N PRO A 183 -34.43 -16.38 -21.30
CA PRO A 183 -34.75 -15.52 -20.17
C PRO A 183 -34.78 -16.31 -18.84
N VAL A 184 -34.04 -15.80 -17.84
CA VAL A 184 -33.88 -16.42 -16.51
C VAL A 184 -34.65 -15.66 -15.44
N SER A 185 -34.85 -16.27 -14.27
CA SER A 185 -35.49 -15.56 -13.16
C SER A 185 -34.63 -14.41 -12.65
N ASP A 186 -35.29 -13.31 -12.26
CA ASP A 186 -34.62 -12.13 -11.71
C ASP A 186 -33.81 -12.46 -10.46
N LYS A 187 -34.31 -13.38 -9.62
CA LYS A 187 -33.64 -13.83 -8.41
C LYS A 187 -32.31 -14.54 -8.70
N SER A 188 -32.29 -15.41 -9.71
CA SER A 188 -31.07 -16.14 -10.08
C SER A 188 -30.05 -15.22 -10.77
N LEU A 189 -30.53 -14.28 -11.58
CA LEU A 189 -29.68 -13.24 -12.18
C LEU A 189 -29.04 -12.32 -11.12
N GLU A 190 -29.82 -11.89 -10.13
CA GLU A 190 -29.32 -11.06 -9.03
C GLU A 190 -28.33 -11.84 -8.15
N SER A 191 -28.60 -13.12 -7.88
CA SER A 191 -27.67 -13.99 -7.17
C SER A 191 -26.33 -14.11 -7.89
N LEU A 192 -26.34 -14.24 -9.22
CA LEU A 192 -25.12 -14.25 -10.02
C LEU A 192 -24.38 -12.91 -9.92
N LYS A 193 -25.07 -11.78 -10.08
CA LYS A 193 -24.46 -10.44 -9.96
C LYS A 193 -23.79 -10.21 -8.61
N MET A 194 -24.43 -10.62 -7.52
CA MET A 194 -23.85 -10.56 -6.18
C MET A 194 -22.58 -11.39 -6.07
N LEU A 195 -22.54 -12.60 -6.65
CA LEU A 195 -21.33 -13.43 -6.66
C LEU A 195 -20.20 -12.80 -7.49
N VAL A 196 -20.52 -12.18 -8.64
CA VAL A 196 -19.52 -11.43 -9.43
C VAL A 196 -18.92 -10.30 -8.61
N LYS A 197 -19.77 -9.58 -7.86
CA LYS A 197 -19.33 -8.52 -6.94
C LYS A 197 -18.44 -9.09 -5.84
N ASP A 198 -18.83 -10.19 -5.19
CA ASP A 198 -18.03 -10.83 -4.13
C ASP A 198 -16.62 -11.20 -4.61
N PHE A 199 -16.48 -11.72 -5.84
CA PHE A 199 -15.16 -12.05 -6.41
C PHE A 199 -14.33 -10.80 -6.72
N GLN A 200 -14.94 -9.77 -7.29
CA GLN A 200 -14.27 -8.50 -7.56
C GLN A 200 -13.80 -7.84 -6.26
N ASP A 201 -14.67 -7.77 -5.25
CA ASP A 201 -14.39 -7.16 -3.96
C ASP A 201 -13.23 -7.91 -3.26
N LEU A 202 -13.22 -9.26 -3.29
CA LEU A 202 -12.10 -10.06 -2.75
C LEU A 202 -10.79 -9.85 -3.53
N ALA A 203 -10.84 -9.79 -4.86
CA ALA A 203 -9.67 -9.52 -5.68
C ALA A 203 -9.03 -8.17 -5.30
N GLU A 204 -9.85 -7.13 -5.14
CA GLU A 204 -9.38 -5.80 -4.78
C GLU A 204 -8.84 -5.73 -3.35
N ILE A 205 -9.46 -6.44 -2.40
CA ILE A 205 -8.93 -6.58 -1.03
C ILE A 205 -7.55 -7.23 -1.06
N CYS A 206 -7.33 -8.27 -1.86
CA CYS A 206 -6.02 -8.91 -2.00
C CYS A 206 -4.95 -7.93 -2.51
N LEU A 207 -5.27 -7.09 -3.50
CA LEU A 207 -4.32 -6.10 -4.03
C LEU A 207 -4.00 -5.00 -3.01
N LEU A 208 -5.03 -4.48 -2.31
CA LEU A 208 -4.82 -3.52 -1.22
C LEU A 208 -3.98 -4.11 -0.10
N LEU A 209 -4.24 -5.36 0.28
CA LEU A 209 -3.46 -6.04 1.30
C LEU A 209 -1.98 -6.10 0.91
N LEU A 210 -1.64 -6.50 -0.32
CA LEU A 210 -0.23 -6.57 -0.74
C LEU A 210 0.46 -5.20 -0.68
N HIS A 211 -0.22 -4.15 -1.15
CA HIS A 211 0.28 -2.78 -1.10
C HIS A 211 0.52 -2.31 0.35
N LEU A 212 -0.40 -2.62 1.26
CA LEU A 212 -0.29 -2.30 2.68
C LEU A 212 0.76 -3.17 3.39
N GLU A 213 0.89 -4.44 3.04
CA GLU A 213 1.84 -5.37 3.64
C GLU A 213 3.27 -4.87 3.45
N VAL A 214 3.67 -4.51 2.22
CA VAL A 214 5.00 -3.94 1.94
C VAL A 214 5.28 -2.71 2.82
N ARG A 215 4.27 -1.88 3.09
CA ARG A 215 4.39 -0.69 3.94
C ARG A 215 4.53 -1.06 5.42
N VAL A 216 3.76 -2.04 5.88
CA VAL A 216 3.87 -2.58 7.25
C VAL A 216 5.27 -3.16 7.49
N HIS A 217 5.88 -3.82 6.51
CA HIS A 217 7.26 -4.31 6.62
C HIS A 217 8.27 -3.16 6.77
N CYS A 218 8.10 -2.05 6.05
CA CYS A 218 8.90 -0.84 6.29
C CYS A 218 8.79 -0.37 7.75
N PHE A 219 7.58 -0.32 8.33
CA PHE A 219 7.43 0.03 9.75
C PHE A 219 8.08 -0.99 10.68
N TYR A 220 7.87 -2.28 10.42
CA TYR A 220 8.40 -3.38 11.23
C TYR A 220 9.92 -3.31 11.37
N PHE A 221 10.63 -3.05 10.28
CA PHE A 221 12.09 -2.96 10.30
C PHE A 221 12.61 -1.58 10.71
N LEU A 222 11.95 -0.47 10.34
CA LEU A 222 12.51 0.87 10.55
C LEU A 222 12.18 1.47 11.92
N LEU A 223 11.07 1.11 12.57
CA LEU A 223 10.78 1.60 13.93
C LEU A 223 11.88 1.15 14.93
N PRO A 224 12.37 -0.10 14.91
CA PRO A 224 13.54 -0.52 15.68
C PRO A 224 14.81 0.28 15.38
N VAL A 225 15.03 0.69 14.12
CA VAL A 225 16.22 1.46 13.70
C VAL A 225 16.35 2.77 14.47
N ALA A 226 15.26 3.39 14.88
CA ALA A 226 15.31 4.58 15.72
C ALA A 226 15.21 4.28 17.22
N LYS A 227 14.40 3.29 17.60
CA LYS A 227 14.12 3.00 19.02
C LYS A 227 15.23 2.21 19.72
N GLN A 228 15.96 1.37 19.00
CA GLN A 228 16.88 0.38 19.57
C GLN A 228 18.35 0.60 19.18
N SER A 229 18.61 1.26 18.04
CA SER A 229 19.98 1.45 17.54
C SER A 229 20.73 2.53 18.31
N ASN A 230 22.05 2.36 18.43
CA ASN A 230 22.92 3.34 19.07
C ASN A 230 23.47 4.35 18.05
N TYR A 231 23.05 5.61 18.16
CA TYR A 231 23.53 6.74 17.37
C TYR A 231 24.55 7.63 18.09
N ALA A 232 24.94 7.27 19.31
CA ALA A 232 26.02 7.90 20.05
C ALA A 232 27.16 6.91 20.32
N GLY A 233 27.31 5.91 19.45
CA GLY A 233 28.28 4.83 19.55
C GLY A 233 29.71 5.23 19.16
N PRO A 234 30.67 4.30 19.36
CA PRO A 234 32.08 4.49 18.98
C PRO A 234 32.27 4.56 17.46
N ILE A 235 33.45 5.03 17.04
CA ILE A 235 33.80 5.35 15.64
C ILE A 235 33.75 4.13 14.70
N ASP A 236 33.98 2.92 15.23
CA ASP A 236 34.23 1.72 14.43
C ASP A 236 32.96 1.08 13.81
N ASP A 237 31.76 1.59 14.13
CA ASP A 237 30.52 1.13 13.52
C ASP A 237 30.33 1.81 12.15
N LEU A 238 30.84 1.17 11.08
CA LEU A 238 30.82 1.67 9.71
C LEU A 238 29.68 1.10 8.85
N ASP A 239 28.94 0.13 9.38
CA ASP A 239 27.88 -0.54 8.63
C ASP A 239 26.53 0.17 8.78
N PRO A 240 25.57 -0.06 7.86
CA PRO A 240 24.16 0.23 8.08
C PRO A 240 23.59 -0.60 9.22
N ASP A 241 22.48 -0.14 9.80
CA ASP A 241 21.77 -0.90 10.83
C ASP A 241 21.33 -2.28 10.33
N SER A 242 21.43 -3.30 11.19
CA SER A 242 21.04 -4.67 10.84
C SER A 242 19.58 -4.79 10.38
N ASN A 243 18.67 -3.97 10.90
CA ASN A 243 17.27 -3.99 10.47
C ASN A 243 17.07 -3.34 9.10
N VAL A 244 17.92 -2.37 8.72
CA VAL A 244 17.96 -1.84 7.35
C VAL A 244 18.41 -2.90 6.37
N LEU A 245 19.45 -3.67 6.72
CA LEU A 245 19.93 -4.77 5.88
C LEU A 245 18.88 -5.88 5.75
N LYS A 246 18.11 -6.16 6.81
CA LYS A 246 16.99 -7.12 6.76
C LYS A 246 15.85 -6.60 5.88
N LEU A 247 15.45 -5.33 6.04
CA LEU A 247 14.44 -4.70 5.19
C LEU A 247 14.81 -4.81 3.70
N ASN A 248 16.05 -4.46 3.33
CA ASN A 248 16.47 -4.54 1.93
C ASN A 248 16.39 -5.96 1.37
N LYS A 249 16.77 -6.98 2.16
CA LYS A 249 16.65 -8.39 1.75
C LYS A 249 15.20 -8.79 1.59
N ASP A 250 14.37 -8.37 2.52
CA ASP A 250 12.94 -8.67 2.55
C ASP A 250 12.20 -8.03 1.37
N LEU A 251 12.41 -6.73 1.11
CA LEU A 251 11.88 -6.04 -0.05
C LEU A 251 12.33 -6.65 -1.38
N SER A 252 13.59 -7.06 -1.48
CA SER A 252 14.10 -7.74 -2.68
C SER A 252 13.45 -9.12 -2.89
N ALA A 253 13.22 -9.87 -1.82
CA ALA A 253 12.53 -11.16 -1.89
C ALA A 253 11.06 -10.99 -2.27
N MET A 254 10.39 -9.94 -1.77
CA MET A 254 9.03 -9.59 -2.19
C MET A 254 8.98 -9.17 -3.66
N GLU A 255 9.93 -8.34 -4.10
CA GLU A 255 10.03 -7.91 -5.49
C GLU A 255 10.15 -9.10 -6.46
N GLU A 256 11.14 -9.97 -6.23
CA GLU A 256 11.39 -11.15 -7.06
C GLU A 256 10.14 -12.04 -7.21
N MET A 257 9.35 -12.15 -6.14
CA MET A 257 8.17 -12.99 -6.10
C MET A 257 6.94 -12.33 -6.73
N LEU A 258 6.71 -11.05 -6.46
CA LEU A 258 5.53 -10.30 -6.90
C LEU A 258 5.63 -9.93 -8.39
N VAL A 259 6.82 -9.60 -8.90
CA VAL A 259 7.02 -9.28 -10.31
C VAL A 259 6.66 -10.47 -11.22
N GLN A 260 6.81 -11.70 -10.74
CA GLN A 260 6.44 -12.93 -11.44
C GLN A 260 4.96 -13.27 -11.35
N SER A 261 4.22 -12.64 -10.44
CA SER A 261 2.86 -13.05 -10.06
C SER A 261 1.80 -11.99 -10.38
N LEU A 262 2.21 -10.76 -10.71
CA LEU A 262 1.31 -9.63 -10.96
C LEU A 262 1.57 -8.98 -12.31
N GLN A 263 0.54 -8.33 -12.86
CA GLN A 263 0.71 -7.45 -14.01
C GLN A 263 1.61 -6.25 -13.66
N PRO A 264 2.40 -5.71 -14.62
CA PRO A 264 3.38 -4.64 -14.35
C PRO A 264 2.79 -3.39 -13.68
N GLN A 265 1.57 -2.99 -14.05
CA GLN A 265 0.92 -1.80 -13.47
C GLN A 265 0.56 -2.01 -11.99
N LYS A 266 0.13 -3.22 -11.61
CA LYS A 266 -0.22 -3.59 -10.23
C LYS A 266 1.03 -3.80 -9.37
N PHE A 267 2.07 -4.39 -9.96
CA PHE A 267 3.39 -4.46 -9.33
C PHE A 267 3.91 -3.05 -9.01
N LYS A 268 3.85 -2.14 -9.99
CA LYS A 268 4.22 -0.72 -9.78
C LYS A 268 3.40 -0.08 -8.66
N TYR A 269 2.08 -0.30 -8.64
CA TYR A 269 1.21 0.21 -7.58
C TYR A 269 1.60 -0.25 -6.16
N ILE A 270 2.19 -1.44 -6.00
CA ILE A 270 2.61 -1.93 -4.68
C ILE A 270 3.84 -1.16 -4.16
N PHE A 271 4.82 -0.92 -5.03
CA PHE A 271 6.13 -0.34 -4.66
C PHE A 271 6.25 1.16 -4.91
N GLU A 272 5.30 1.77 -5.64
CA GLU A 272 5.25 3.23 -5.75
C GLU A 272 5.06 3.88 -4.37
N SER A 273 5.53 5.13 -4.27
CA SER A 273 5.55 5.95 -3.04
C SER A 273 6.29 5.36 -1.84
N LEU A 274 6.92 4.19 -1.96
CA LEU A 274 7.63 3.54 -0.86
C LEU A 274 8.82 4.38 -0.38
N GLY A 275 9.54 5.04 -1.29
CA GLY A 275 10.62 5.98 -0.93
C GLY A 275 10.12 7.15 -0.09
N PHE A 276 8.97 7.73 -0.45
CA PHE A 276 8.32 8.78 0.34
C PHE A 276 7.93 8.27 1.73
N LEU A 277 7.34 7.07 1.84
CA LEU A 277 6.96 6.48 3.12
C LEU A 277 8.19 6.23 4.01
N VAL A 278 9.23 5.58 3.48
CA VAL A 278 10.47 5.30 4.22
C VAL A 278 11.10 6.59 4.73
N SER A 279 11.16 7.62 3.89
CA SER A 279 11.66 8.95 4.25
C SER A 279 10.84 9.53 5.41
N SER A 280 9.51 9.48 5.30
CA SER A 280 8.58 9.96 6.34
C SER A 280 8.73 9.18 7.66
N ILE A 281 8.91 7.85 7.60
CA ILE A 281 9.14 7.01 8.78
C ILE A 281 10.43 7.42 9.46
N LEU A 282 11.54 7.53 8.72
CA LEU A 282 12.84 7.84 9.30
C LEU A 282 12.92 9.28 9.81
N MET A 283 12.32 10.25 9.12
CA MET A 283 12.27 11.64 9.59
C MET A 283 11.42 11.79 10.85
N SER A 284 10.23 11.19 10.89
CA SER A 284 9.37 11.21 12.08
C SER A 284 10.00 10.45 13.27
N SER A 285 10.82 9.45 12.98
CA SER A 285 11.47 8.64 14.01
C SER A 285 12.58 9.36 14.79
N ILE A 286 12.99 10.57 14.34
CA ILE A 286 13.98 11.39 15.05
C ILE A 286 13.57 11.66 16.51
N GLN A 287 12.27 11.73 16.78
CA GLN A 287 11.72 11.97 18.13
C GLN A 287 12.06 10.85 19.12
N TYR A 288 12.29 9.63 18.63
CA TYR A 288 12.65 8.46 19.45
C TYR A 288 14.15 8.40 19.77
N LEU A 289 14.98 9.17 19.05
CA LEU A 289 16.42 9.20 19.29
C LEU A 289 16.73 9.88 20.62
N LYS A 290 17.51 9.19 21.47
CA LYS A 290 17.93 9.74 22.77
C LYS A 290 19.05 10.76 22.61
N LYS A 291 20.07 10.43 21.82
CA LYS A 291 21.25 11.24 21.49
C LYS A 291 21.80 10.80 20.14
N ILE A 292 22.47 11.71 19.45
CA ILE A 292 23.16 11.46 18.19
C ILE A 292 24.49 12.23 18.17
N ASN A 293 25.56 11.57 17.74
CA ASN A 293 26.85 12.21 17.47
C ASN A 293 27.14 12.21 15.95
N GLU A 294 28.26 12.79 15.52
CA GLU A 294 28.65 12.82 14.09
C GLU A 294 28.65 11.42 13.44
N ASN A 295 29.09 10.38 14.16
CA ASN A 295 29.09 9.01 13.65
C ASN A 295 27.66 8.46 13.52
N GLY A 296 26.77 8.82 14.43
CA GLY A 296 25.34 8.53 14.33
C GLY A 296 24.70 9.20 13.12
N ILE A 297 25.05 10.46 12.83
CA ILE A 297 24.58 11.15 11.61
C ILE A 297 25.05 10.38 10.37
N LYS A 298 26.34 10.02 10.30
CA LYS A 298 26.90 9.19 9.21
C LYS A 298 26.17 7.85 9.10
N LYS A 299 25.90 7.18 10.22
CA LYS A 299 25.15 5.91 10.25
C LYS A 299 23.74 6.06 9.69
N MET A 300 23.00 7.09 10.08
CA MET A 300 21.68 7.37 9.52
C MET A 300 21.74 7.67 8.02
N CYS A 301 22.75 8.43 7.57
CA CYS A 301 22.96 8.68 6.14
C CYS A 301 23.25 7.38 5.37
N ARG A 302 24.05 6.46 5.93
CA ARG A 302 24.29 5.13 5.34
C ARG A 302 23.03 4.28 5.31
N ASN A 303 22.20 4.33 6.36
CA ASN A 303 20.90 3.64 6.39
C ASN A 303 20.01 4.11 5.22
N LEU A 304 19.83 5.42 5.10
CA LEU A 304 19.04 6.04 4.03
C LEU A 304 19.58 5.67 2.65
N PHE A 305 20.90 5.76 2.45
CA PHE A 305 21.54 5.42 1.19
C PHE A 305 21.37 3.94 0.83
N ALA A 306 21.53 3.02 1.79
CA ALA A 306 21.34 1.59 1.56
C ALA A 306 19.90 1.26 1.12
N ILE A 307 18.89 1.91 1.72
CA ILE A 307 17.50 1.73 1.31
C ILE A 307 17.25 2.37 -0.05
N GLN A 308 17.81 3.56 -0.30
CA GLN A 308 17.70 4.27 -1.57
C GLN A 308 18.22 3.43 -2.74
N GLN A 309 19.37 2.79 -2.58
CA GLN A 309 19.92 1.89 -3.61
C GLN A 309 19.00 0.71 -3.87
N ASN A 310 18.43 0.10 -2.83
CA ASN A 310 17.54 -1.04 -2.99
C ASN A 310 16.23 -0.65 -3.68
N LEU A 311 15.58 0.42 -3.22
CA LEU A 311 14.34 0.91 -3.83
C LEU A 311 14.53 1.38 -5.27
N THR A 312 15.63 2.08 -5.58
CA THR A 312 15.95 2.49 -6.96
C THR A 312 16.04 1.28 -7.89
N ASN A 313 16.59 0.16 -7.42
CA ASN A 313 16.66 -1.07 -8.20
C ASN A 313 15.28 -1.74 -8.38
N ILE A 314 14.40 -1.65 -7.38
CA ILE A 314 13.05 -2.22 -7.43
C ILE A 314 12.13 -1.39 -8.33
N THR A 315 12.11 -0.07 -8.13
CA THR A 315 11.19 0.85 -8.80
C THR A 315 11.71 1.30 -10.17
N MET A 316 13.00 1.12 -10.43
CA MET A 316 13.71 1.69 -11.58
C MET A 316 13.53 3.21 -11.69
N ALA A 317 13.34 3.88 -10.56
CA ALA A 317 13.09 5.31 -10.44
C ALA A 317 14.03 5.95 -9.41
N ARG A 318 14.27 7.26 -9.56
CA ARG A 318 15.07 8.01 -8.60
C ARG A 318 14.25 8.31 -7.35
N GLU A 319 14.76 7.91 -6.20
CA GLU A 319 14.14 8.15 -4.89
C GLU A 319 14.63 9.47 -4.28
N THR A 320 14.09 10.61 -4.73
CA THR A 320 14.49 11.95 -4.26
C THR A 320 14.05 12.25 -2.83
N ASP A 321 12.98 11.62 -2.35
CA ASP A 321 12.51 11.81 -0.97
C ASP A 321 13.54 11.29 0.06
N LEU A 322 14.30 10.24 -0.30
CA LEU A 322 15.37 9.72 0.55
C LEU A 322 16.59 10.65 0.57
N ASP A 323 16.87 11.36 -0.53
CA ASP A 323 17.85 12.45 -0.54
C ASP A 323 17.42 13.56 0.42
N HIS A 324 16.14 13.92 0.41
CA HIS A 324 15.57 14.95 1.28
C HIS A 324 15.61 14.56 2.77
N ALA A 325 15.32 13.29 3.10
CA ALA A 325 15.48 12.77 4.46
C ALA A 325 16.95 12.71 4.91
N ARG A 326 17.89 12.45 4.00
CA ARG A 326 19.33 12.48 4.31
C ARG A 326 19.76 13.90 4.68
N GLN A 327 19.39 14.88 3.86
CA GLN A 327 19.66 16.30 4.10
C GLN A 327 19.11 16.77 5.46
N TYR A 328 17.94 16.25 5.87
CA TYR A 328 17.33 16.57 7.16
C TYR A 328 18.23 16.18 8.34
N TYR A 329 18.81 14.98 8.30
CA TYR A 329 19.75 14.54 9.32
C TYR A 329 21.11 15.24 9.21
N GLU A 330 21.55 15.66 8.01
CA GLU A 330 22.78 16.42 7.81
C GLU A 330 22.71 17.83 8.44
N LEU A 331 21.51 18.40 8.67
CA LEU A 331 21.37 19.64 9.42
C LEU A 331 21.93 19.55 10.85
N LEU A 332 22.04 18.35 11.44
CA LEU A 332 22.62 18.14 12.77
C LEU A 332 24.14 18.36 12.81
N TYR A 333 24.82 18.50 11.66
CA TYR A 333 26.21 18.96 11.62
C TYR A 333 26.35 20.46 11.92
N MET A 334 25.27 21.22 11.77
CA MET A 334 25.25 22.66 11.97
C MET A 334 24.72 22.99 13.36
N ASN A 335 25.07 24.16 13.87
CA ASN A 335 24.42 24.68 15.06
C ASN A 335 23.00 25.19 14.69
N PRO A 336 22.06 25.29 15.65
CA PRO A 336 20.69 25.69 15.32
C PRO A 336 20.52 27.13 14.81
N ASP A 337 21.39 28.07 15.21
CA ASP A 337 21.35 29.45 14.69
C ASP A 337 21.79 29.52 13.21
N ASP A 338 22.71 28.66 12.78
CA ASP A 338 23.09 28.49 11.38
C ASP A 338 21.92 27.91 10.57
N VAL A 339 21.19 26.93 11.13
CA VAL A 339 19.97 26.39 10.50
C VAL A 339 18.90 27.46 10.35
N LEU A 340 18.69 28.32 11.37
CA LEU A 340 17.77 29.45 11.27
C LEU A 340 18.19 30.44 10.18
N SER A 341 19.50 30.72 10.07
CA SER A 341 20.04 31.59 9.04
C SER A 341 19.79 31.01 7.64
N LEU A 342 19.97 29.70 7.47
CA LEU A 342 19.67 29.00 6.22
C LEU A 342 18.18 29.12 5.83
N ILE A 343 17.27 29.00 6.79
CA ILE A 343 15.82 29.17 6.56
C ILE A 343 15.51 30.61 6.12
N VAL A 344 16.15 31.61 6.73
CA VAL A 344 15.97 33.02 6.33
C VAL A 344 16.49 33.27 4.90
N GLU A 345 17.63 32.67 4.53
CA GLU A 345 18.25 32.88 3.23
C GLU A 345 17.56 32.15 2.08
N LYS A 346 17.13 30.89 2.30
CA LYS A 346 16.63 30.00 1.25
C LYS A 346 15.14 29.67 1.36
N GLY A 347 14.52 29.98 2.48
CA GLY A 347 13.19 29.50 2.84
C GLY A 347 13.21 28.15 3.56
N PRO A 348 12.06 27.73 4.12
CA PRO A 348 11.96 26.48 4.85
C PRO A 348 11.84 25.27 3.91
N ASP A 349 12.75 24.30 4.07
CA ASP A 349 12.69 23.01 3.37
C ASP A 349 11.87 21.96 4.13
N TYR A 350 11.66 22.17 5.44
CA TYR A 350 10.96 21.24 6.33
C TYR A 350 9.81 21.93 7.08
N SER A 351 8.90 21.14 7.64
CA SER A 351 7.81 21.64 8.47
C SER A 351 8.31 22.18 9.81
N TYR A 352 7.51 23.04 10.44
CA TYR A 352 7.79 23.55 11.78
C TYR A 352 8.03 22.39 12.78
N THR A 353 7.16 21.38 12.78
CA THR A 353 7.24 20.22 13.68
C THR A 353 8.52 19.39 13.49
N GLU A 354 9.01 19.29 12.25
CA GLU A 354 10.28 18.63 11.95
C GLU A 354 11.46 19.44 12.51
N TYR A 355 11.53 20.74 12.25
CA TYR A 355 12.57 21.60 12.84
C TYR A 355 12.56 21.58 14.37
N VAL A 356 11.39 21.60 15.01
CA VAL A 356 11.27 21.44 16.46
C VAL A 356 11.89 20.12 16.93
N SER A 357 11.56 19.01 16.27
CA SER A 357 12.07 17.67 16.63
C SER A 357 13.58 17.57 16.44
N LEU A 358 14.10 18.17 15.36
CA LEU A 358 15.53 18.28 15.06
C LEU A 358 16.27 19.05 16.16
N PHE A 359 15.77 20.23 16.55
CA PHE A 359 16.39 21.06 17.59
C PHE A 359 16.32 20.42 18.97
N GLN A 360 15.23 19.73 19.28
CA GLN A 360 15.13 18.93 20.50
C GLN A 360 16.18 17.83 20.55
N LEU A 361 16.42 17.11 19.45
CA LEU A 361 17.47 16.09 19.39
C LEU A 361 18.88 16.71 19.49
N TYR A 362 19.10 17.84 18.82
CA TYR A 362 20.37 18.57 18.91
C TYR A 362 20.68 18.94 20.36
N GLN A 363 19.69 19.48 21.09
CA GLN A 363 19.82 19.84 22.49
C GLN A 363 20.08 18.62 23.39
N LYS A 364 19.37 17.50 23.19
CA LYS A 364 19.62 16.24 23.93
C LYS A 364 21.04 15.72 23.72
N SER A 365 21.61 15.96 22.55
CA SER A 365 22.93 15.50 22.14
C SER A 365 24.07 16.39 22.64
N HIS A 366 23.78 17.66 22.95
CA HIS A 366 24.72 18.65 23.47
C HIS A 366 24.32 19.15 24.87
N PRO A 367 24.47 18.33 25.94
CA PRO A 367 23.99 18.65 27.28
C PRO A 367 24.65 19.88 27.93
N HIS A 368 25.75 20.40 27.36
CA HIS A 368 26.41 21.62 27.81
C HIS A 368 25.65 22.90 27.41
N ILE A 369 24.73 22.81 26.45
CA ILE A 369 23.87 23.92 26.04
C ILE A 369 22.69 24.01 27.01
N LYS A 370 22.36 25.19 27.52
CA LYS A 370 21.30 25.35 28.53
C LYS A 370 19.90 25.19 27.92
N PRO A 371 18.93 24.56 28.61
CA PRO A 371 17.55 24.39 28.11
C PRO A 371 16.83 25.70 27.78
N ALA A 372 17.09 26.79 28.51
CA ALA A 372 16.52 28.12 28.24
C ALA A 372 16.88 28.66 26.84
N ASN A 373 17.97 28.15 26.23
CA ASN A 373 18.33 28.49 24.86
C ASN A 373 17.42 27.80 23.84
N LEU A 374 16.84 26.63 24.18
CA LEU A 374 15.90 25.93 23.30
C LEU A 374 14.59 26.70 23.18
N ASP A 375 14.00 27.18 24.28
CA ASP A 375 12.74 27.96 24.21
C ASP A 375 12.92 29.24 23.39
N THR A 376 14.06 29.92 23.58
CA THR A 376 14.43 31.10 22.79
C THR A 376 14.60 30.75 21.31
N LEU A 377 15.25 29.63 21.01
CA LEU A 377 15.45 29.14 19.65
C LEU A 377 14.13 28.77 18.97
N LEU A 378 13.20 28.13 19.69
CA LEU A 378 11.88 27.77 19.17
C LEU A 378 11.03 29.02 18.89
N HIS A 379 11.11 30.04 19.73
CA HIS A 379 10.46 31.33 19.44
C HIS A 379 11.06 32.00 18.20
N LYS A 380 12.39 31.99 18.05
CA LYS A 380 13.05 32.49 16.81
C LYS A 380 12.60 31.70 15.59
N LEU A 381 12.49 30.37 15.69
CA LEU A 381 12.02 29.51 14.61
C LEU A 381 10.59 29.90 14.19
N GLU A 382 9.69 30.07 15.16
CA GLU A 382 8.31 30.50 14.88
C GLU A 382 8.27 31.86 14.15
N GLU A 383 9.06 32.84 14.60
CA GLU A 383 9.16 34.13 13.91
C GLU A 383 9.67 34.01 12.48
N VAL A 384 10.74 33.23 12.26
CA VAL A 384 11.36 33.05 10.94
C VAL A 384 10.37 32.38 10.00
N MET A 385 9.73 31.29 10.43
CA MET A 385 8.75 30.53 9.65
C MET A 385 7.55 31.42 9.24
N ASN A 386 7.03 32.21 10.17
CA ASN A 386 5.92 33.14 9.90
C ASN A 386 6.31 34.25 8.91
N LYS A 387 7.53 34.80 9.03
CA LYS A 387 8.05 35.82 8.10
C LYS A 387 8.21 35.28 6.68
N THR A 388 8.72 34.06 6.52
CA THR A 388 8.86 33.41 5.21
C THR A 388 7.52 33.08 4.54
N GLN A 389 6.50 32.69 5.32
CA GLN A 389 5.16 32.44 4.77
C GLN A 389 4.49 33.74 4.28
N ASN A 390 4.64 34.84 5.02
CA ASN A 390 4.09 36.14 4.64
C ASN A 390 4.84 36.80 3.46
N GLY A 391 6.15 36.58 3.35
CA GLY A 391 6.97 37.11 2.24
C GLY A 391 6.77 36.39 0.89
N SER A 392 6.21 35.18 0.89
CA SER A 392 5.90 34.42 -0.34
C SER A 392 4.53 34.77 -0.95
N SER A 393 3.77 35.66 -0.29
CA SER A 393 2.41 36.09 -0.68
C SER A 393 2.35 37.52 -1.24
N ALA A 394 3.50 38.15 -1.48
CA ALA A 394 3.66 39.48 -2.09
C ALA A 394 4.59 39.36 -3.31
#